data_AF-A0A533RGS7-F1
#
_entry.id   AF-A0A533RGS7-F1
#
_cell.length_a   1.000
_cell.length_b   1.000
_cell.length_c   1.000
_cell.angle_alpha   90.00
_cell.angle_beta   90.00
_cell.angle_gamma   90.00
#
_symmetry.space_group_name_H-M   'P 1'
#
loop_
_entity.id
_entity.type
_entity.pdbx_description
1 polymer ?
#
loop_
_entity_poly.entity_id
_entity_poly.type
_entity_poly.pdbx_seq_one_letter_code
_entity_poly.pdbx_strand_id
1 'polypeptide(L)'
;MESWLQQIIALTPSGNVFVAIIGGVALLEGIAGLGLIFPGAIITVFSGFLAYHGQGDITAIMLAAGIGATIGDIVSYVIGARFGSQLWGRGLFRKHMNLVRKAELFFFHHGGKSIFFGRFVGPLRGLVPFIAGAARMRPLPLAGWALTSGLLWGIAYPGLGYLGGSSWELARDLSGGFGAATLLAALAVGYALYRRHRARHPKP
;
A
#
# COMPACT_ATOMS: atom_id res chain seq x y z
N MET A 1 7.54 29.28 6.39
CA MET A 1 7.62 28.03 5.60
C MET A 1 9.08 27.79 5.25
N GLU A 2 9.61 26.58 5.42
CA GLU A 2 11.03 26.29 5.15
C GLU A 2 11.33 26.35 3.65
N SER A 3 12.55 26.79 3.29
CA SER A 3 12.94 27.04 1.90
C SER A 3 12.88 25.81 1.00
N TRP A 4 13.17 24.63 1.55
CA TRP A 4 13.06 23.35 0.83
C TRP A 4 11.61 22.97 0.51
N LEU A 5 10.67 23.28 1.40
CA LEU A 5 9.26 22.94 1.23
C LEU A 5 8.62 23.79 0.12
N GLN A 6 9.01 25.07 0.04
CA GLN A 6 8.64 25.96 -1.07
C GLN A 6 9.17 25.46 -2.42
N GLN A 7 10.40 24.95 -2.46
CA GLN A 7 10.97 24.38 -3.69
C GLN A 7 10.21 23.15 -4.15
N ILE A 8 9.84 22.23 -3.24
CA ILE A 8 9.06 21.05 -3.58
C ILE A 8 7.66 21.44 -4.08
N ILE A 9 6.99 22.37 -3.41
CA ILE A 9 5.68 22.88 -3.83
C ILE A 9 5.77 23.52 -5.22
N ALA A 10 6.81 24.30 -5.49
CA ALA A 10 7.01 24.94 -6.80
C ALA A 10 7.28 23.94 -7.94
N LEU A 11 7.94 22.82 -7.64
CA LEU A 11 8.24 21.76 -8.60
C LEU A 11 7.08 20.77 -8.80
N THR A 12 6.10 20.77 -7.89
CA THR A 12 4.96 19.84 -7.93
C THR A 12 3.82 20.46 -8.73
N PRO A 13 3.29 19.78 -9.77
CA PRO A 13 2.09 20.25 -10.47
C PRO A 13 0.95 20.43 -9.47
N SER A 14 0.19 21.52 -9.57
CA SER A 14 -0.89 21.79 -8.63
C SER A 14 -2.24 21.23 -9.10
N GLY A 15 -3.16 21.03 -8.15
CA GLY A 15 -4.55 20.65 -8.43
C GLY A 15 -4.73 19.24 -8.99
N ASN A 16 -5.59 19.09 -10.00
CA ASN A 16 -6.03 17.77 -10.50
C ASN A 16 -4.89 16.95 -11.14
N VAL A 17 -3.86 17.60 -11.66
CA VAL A 17 -2.69 16.90 -12.24
C VAL A 17 -1.93 16.16 -11.15
N PHE A 18 -1.76 16.78 -9.98
CA PHE A 18 -1.17 16.12 -8.81
C PHE A 18 -1.94 14.86 -8.42
N VAL A 19 -3.27 15.01 -8.30
CA VAL A 19 -4.19 13.92 -7.94
C VAL A 19 -4.06 12.75 -8.92
N ALA A 20 -4.02 13.04 -10.22
CA ALA A 20 -3.85 12.03 -11.26
C ALA A 20 -2.49 11.32 -11.17
N ILE A 21 -1.41 12.05 -10.90
CA ILE A 21 -0.07 11.47 -10.70
C ILE A 21 -0.09 10.50 -9.51
N ILE A 22 -0.68 10.89 -8.38
CA ILE A 22 -0.75 10.02 -7.19
C ILE A 22 -1.58 8.76 -7.48
N GLY A 23 -2.71 8.89 -8.19
CA GLY A 23 -3.47 7.73 -8.64
C GLY A 23 -2.65 6.80 -9.55
N GLY A 24 -1.87 7.37 -10.47
CA GLY A 24 -0.95 6.62 -11.33
C GLY A 24 0.14 5.90 -10.55
N VAL A 25 0.75 6.55 -9.56
CA VAL A 25 1.76 5.93 -8.68
C VAL A 25 1.16 4.77 -7.90
N ALA A 26 -0.03 4.95 -7.32
CA ALA A 26 -0.72 3.91 -6.57
C ALA A 26 -1.06 2.68 -7.45
N LEU A 27 -1.45 2.94 -8.71
CA LEU A 27 -1.68 1.92 -9.73
C LEU A 27 -0.41 1.15 -10.06
N LEU A 28 0.67 1.85 -10.40
CA LEU A 28 1.94 1.23 -10.78
C LEU A 28 2.47 0.34 -9.66
N GLU A 29 2.40 0.82 -8.41
CA GLU A 29 2.85 0.03 -7.27
C GLU A 29 1.93 -1.19 -7.00
N GLY A 30 0.69 -1.19 -7.50
CA GLY A 30 -0.23 -2.35 -7.40
C GLY A 30 0.05 -3.46 -8.40
N ILE A 31 0.78 -3.16 -9.45
CA ILE A 31 1.20 -4.16 -10.44
C ILE A 31 2.34 -4.99 -9.85
N ALA A 32 2.21 -6.32 -9.91
CA ALA A 32 3.27 -7.24 -9.50
C ALA A 32 4.61 -6.90 -10.18
N GLY A 33 5.68 -6.81 -9.38
CA GLY A 33 7.03 -6.46 -9.85
C GLY A 33 7.32 -4.96 -9.83
N LEU A 34 6.36 -4.11 -10.23
CA LEU A 34 6.56 -2.66 -10.23
C LEU A 34 6.53 -2.06 -8.82
N GLY A 35 5.68 -2.58 -7.92
CA GLY A 35 5.66 -2.16 -6.52
C GLY A 35 6.91 -2.46 -5.71
N LEU A 36 7.83 -3.29 -6.22
CA LEU A 36 9.14 -3.52 -5.59
C LEU A 36 10.18 -2.45 -5.98
N ILE A 37 9.96 -1.79 -7.11
CA ILE A 37 10.86 -0.77 -7.66
C ILE A 37 10.39 0.63 -7.24
N PHE A 38 9.08 0.85 -7.25
CA PHE A 38 8.49 2.15 -6.95
C PHE A 38 8.09 2.26 -5.47
N PRO A 39 8.62 3.24 -4.71
CA PRO A 39 8.24 3.47 -3.32
C PRO A 39 6.89 4.21 -3.23
N GLY A 40 5.82 3.65 -3.83
CA GLY A 40 4.53 4.31 -3.94
C GLY A 40 3.93 4.67 -2.58
N ALA A 41 4.03 3.78 -1.60
CA ALA A 41 3.67 4.00 -0.20
C ALA A 41 4.25 5.31 0.38
N ILE A 42 5.54 5.56 0.16
CA ILE A 42 6.21 6.77 0.69
C ILE A 42 5.69 8.01 -0.04
N ILE A 43 5.55 7.92 -1.37
CA ILE A 43 5.04 9.02 -2.20
C ILE A 43 3.60 9.38 -1.81
N THR A 44 2.75 8.39 -1.57
CA THR A 44 1.35 8.57 -1.20
C THR A 44 1.18 9.12 0.22
N VAL A 45 2.06 8.77 1.17
CA VAL A 45 2.11 9.45 2.47
C VAL A 45 2.57 10.89 2.29
N PHE A 46 3.64 11.12 1.54
CA PHE A 46 4.16 12.46 1.31
C PHE A 46 3.14 13.37 0.59
N SER A 47 2.32 12.82 -0.31
CA SER A 47 1.27 13.58 -0.97
C SER A 47 0.19 14.07 0.00
N GLY A 48 -0.11 13.29 1.05
CA GLY A 48 -0.99 13.73 2.13
C GLY A 48 -0.41 14.90 2.93
N PHE A 49 0.90 14.88 3.20
CA PHE A 49 1.60 15.98 3.85
C PHE A 49 1.59 17.25 2.99
N LEU A 50 1.77 17.11 1.67
CA LEU A 50 1.67 18.23 0.74
C LEU A 50 0.24 18.78 0.65
N ALA A 51 -0.78 17.91 0.65
CA ALA A 51 -2.18 18.31 0.67
C ALA A 51 -2.54 19.15 1.90
N TYR A 52 -1.94 18.85 3.06
CA TYR A 52 -2.07 19.67 4.26
C TYR A 52 -1.55 21.10 4.05
N HIS A 53 -0.45 21.26 3.31
CA HIS A 53 0.12 22.57 2.96
C HIS A 53 -0.56 23.22 1.73
N GLY A 54 -1.76 22.77 1.36
CA GLY A 54 -2.56 23.35 0.27
C GLY A 54 -2.28 22.79 -1.13
N GLN A 55 -1.44 21.75 -1.26
CA GLN A 55 -1.18 21.10 -2.54
C GLN A 55 -2.18 19.98 -2.85
N GLY A 56 -3.29 20.37 -3.48
CA GLY A 56 -4.35 19.45 -3.91
C GLY A 56 -5.35 19.10 -2.81
N ASP A 57 -6.53 18.64 -3.21
CA ASP A 57 -7.57 18.23 -2.27
C ASP A 57 -7.28 16.84 -1.71
N ILE A 58 -7.26 16.72 -0.37
CA ILE A 58 -6.94 15.45 0.31
C ILE A 58 -7.94 14.36 -0.02
N THR A 59 -9.23 14.70 -0.17
CA THR A 59 -10.28 13.73 -0.50
C THR A 59 -10.06 13.18 -1.91
N ALA A 60 -9.76 14.05 -2.87
CA ALA A 60 -9.44 13.68 -4.23
C ALA A 60 -8.17 12.80 -4.29
N ILE A 61 -7.13 13.12 -3.52
CA ILE A 61 -5.91 12.31 -3.41
C ILE A 61 -6.22 10.93 -2.84
N MET A 62 -7.01 10.84 -1.77
CA MET A 62 -7.39 9.56 -1.15
C MET A 62 -8.19 8.68 -2.13
N LEU A 63 -9.15 9.26 -2.83
CA LEU A 63 -9.95 8.56 -3.84
C LEU A 63 -9.09 8.11 -5.01
N ALA A 64 -8.24 9.00 -5.55
CA ALA A 64 -7.36 8.65 -6.67
C ALA A 64 -6.35 7.57 -6.31
N ALA A 65 -5.75 7.65 -5.12
CA ALA A 65 -4.85 6.62 -4.59
C ALA A 65 -5.57 5.28 -4.41
N GLY A 66 -6.79 5.29 -3.85
CA GLY A 66 -7.59 4.08 -3.65
C GLY A 66 -8.01 3.43 -4.96
N ILE A 67 -8.55 4.22 -5.89
CA ILE A 67 -8.97 3.75 -7.23
C ILE A 67 -7.76 3.23 -8.00
N GLY A 68 -6.67 4.00 -8.04
CA GLY A 68 -5.43 3.60 -8.70
C GLY A 68 -4.92 2.28 -8.16
N ALA A 69 -4.83 2.15 -6.83
CA ALA A 69 -4.40 0.92 -6.19
C ALA A 69 -5.29 -0.28 -6.55
N THR A 70 -6.61 -0.12 -6.51
CA THR A 70 -7.56 -1.19 -6.89
C THR A 70 -7.40 -1.59 -8.37
N ILE A 71 -7.24 -0.63 -9.27
CA ILE A 71 -6.99 -0.91 -10.70
C ILE A 71 -5.67 -1.67 -10.86
N GLY A 72 -4.61 -1.25 -10.16
CA GLY A 72 -3.32 -1.93 -10.16
C GLY A 72 -3.44 -3.40 -9.75
N ASP A 73 -4.23 -3.68 -8.71
CA ASP A 73 -4.46 -5.05 -8.25
C ASP A 73 -5.23 -5.90 -9.28
N ILE A 74 -6.24 -5.31 -9.92
CA ILE A 74 -7.00 -5.98 -10.99
C ILE A 74 -6.07 -6.30 -12.18
N VAL A 75 -5.23 -5.34 -12.58
CA VAL A 75 -4.24 -5.54 -13.64
C VAL A 75 -3.28 -6.67 -13.24
N SER A 76 -2.78 -6.65 -12.01
CA SER A 76 -1.89 -7.68 -11.48
C SER A 76 -2.53 -9.07 -11.52
N TYR A 77 -3.81 -9.16 -11.14
CA TYR A 77 -4.61 -10.37 -11.24
C TYR A 77 -4.77 -10.86 -12.68
N VAL A 78 -5.07 -9.96 -13.63
CA VAL A 78 -5.22 -10.33 -15.05
C VAL A 78 -3.89 -10.83 -15.62
N ILE A 79 -2.78 -10.19 -15.28
CA ILE A 79 -1.44 -10.65 -15.66
C ILE A 79 -1.18 -12.04 -15.10
N GLY A 80 -1.51 -12.27 -13.82
CA GLY A 80 -1.44 -13.59 -13.19
C GLY A 80 -2.28 -14.63 -13.92
N ALA A 81 -3.54 -14.32 -14.25
CA ALA A 81 -4.46 -15.24 -14.92
C ALA A 81 -4.02 -15.60 -16.34
N ARG A 82 -3.42 -14.65 -17.07
CA ARG A 82 -2.98 -14.85 -18.46
C ARG A 82 -1.61 -15.52 -18.56
N PHE A 83 -0.66 -15.14 -17.71
CA PHE A 83 0.74 -15.58 -17.81
C PHE A 83 1.14 -16.60 -16.74
N GLY A 84 0.31 -16.82 -15.71
CA GLY A 84 0.59 -17.74 -14.61
C GLY A 84 0.88 -19.16 -15.08
N SER A 85 0.06 -19.72 -15.98
CA SER A 85 0.26 -21.07 -16.51
C SER A 85 1.56 -21.22 -17.33
N GLN A 86 2.06 -20.14 -17.94
CA GLN A 86 3.33 -20.14 -18.68
C GLN A 86 4.54 -20.00 -17.76
N LEU A 87 4.39 -19.28 -16.64
CA LEU A 87 5.42 -19.08 -15.63
C LEU A 87 5.64 -20.30 -14.74
N TRP A 88 4.62 -21.15 -14.55
CA TRP A 88 4.72 -22.38 -13.76
C TRP A 88 5.74 -23.39 -14.31
N GLY A 89 6.02 -23.34 -15.62
CA GLY A 89 7.01 -24.20 -16.27
C GLY A 89 8.45 -23.68 -16.25
N ARG A 90 8.75 -22.45 -15.77
CA ARG A 90 10.06 -21.81 -15.93
C ARG A 90 10.63 -21.19 -14.65
N GLY A 91 11.89 -21.52 -14.33
CA GLY A 91 12.78 -20.75 -13.43
C GLY A 91 12.28 -20.50 -11.99
N LEU A 92 12.29 -19.22 -11.57
CA LEU A 92 11.99 -18.74 -10.20
C LEU A 92 10.62 -19.19 -9.65
N PHE A 93 9.61 -19.38 -10.49
CA PHE A 93 8.28 -19.81 -10.05
C PHE A 93 8.22 -21.31 -9.68
N ARG A 94 9.04 -22.17 -10.30
CA ARG A 94 9.19 -23.57 -9.87
C ARG A 94 9.82 -23.67 -8.47
N LYS A 95 10.76 -22.77 -8.14
CA LYS A 95 11.32 -22.64 -6.78
C LYS A 95 10.30 -22.15 -5.75
N HIS A 96 9.33 -21.32 -6.17
CA HIS A 96 8.30 -20.75 -5.29
C HIS A 96 6.93 -21.44 -5.41
N MET A 97 6.85 -22.62 -6.05
CA MET A 97 5.61 -23.42 -6.13
C MET A 97 5.00 -23.71 -4.76
N ASN A 98 5.83 -23.88 -3.72
CA ASN A 98 5.35 -24.01 -2.35
C ASN A 98 4.63 -22.76 -1.84
N LEU A 99 5.05 -21.56 -2.26
CA LEU A 99 4.40 -20.31 -1.91
C LEU A 99 3.04 -20.19 -2.63
N VAL A 100 2.98 -20.59 -3.89
CA VAL A 100 1.74 -20.64 -4.69
C VAL A 100 0.75 -21.63 -4.08
N ARG A 101 1.20 -22.84 -3.74
CA ARG A 101 0.36 -23.87 -3.12
C ARG A 101 -0.13 -23.48 -1.73
N LYS A 102 0.73 -22.80 -0.95
CA LYS A 102 0.32 -22.20 0.33
C LYS A 102 -0.70 -21.09 0.13
N ALA A 103 -0.52 -20.24 -0.88
CA ALA A 103 -1.49 -19.21 -1.22
C ALA A 103 -2.82 -19.85 -1.63
N GLU A 104 -2.84 -20.84 -2.52
CA GLU A 104 -4.03 -21.61 -2.90
C GLU A 104 -4.74 -22.23 -1.69
N LEU A 105 -4.02 -22.91 -0.79
CA LEU A 105 -4.59 -23.46 0.44
C LEU A 105 -5.12 -22.38 1.38
N PHE A 106 -4.39 -21.28 1.51
CA PHE A 106 -4.80 -20.14 2.34
C PHE A 106 -6.06 -19.46 1.79
N PHE A 107 -6.14 -19.31 0.46
CA PHE A 107 -7.30 -18.84 -0.27
C PHE A 107 -8.47 -19.83 -0.22
N PHE A 108 -8.21 -21.13 -0.26
CA PHE A 108 -9.22 -22.17 -0.12
C PHE A 108 -9.85 -22.15 1.27
N HIS A 109 -9.06 -21.92 2.32
CA HIS A 109 -9.55 -21.85 3.71
C HIS A 109 -10.13 -20.50 4.13
N HIS A 110 -9.60 -19.38 3.64
CA HIS A 110 -10.00 -18.03 4.09
C HIS A 110 -10.69 -17.20 3.01
N GLY A 111 -10.82 -17.72 1.79
CA GLY A 111 -11.53 -17.09 0.68
C GLY A 111 -10.97 -15.70 0.36
N GLY A 112 -11.86 -14.75 0.14
CA GLY A 112 -11.46 -13.38 -0.17
C GLY A 112 -10.84 -12.60 1.01
N LYS A 113 -11.01 -13.05 2.26
CA LYS A 113 -10.34 -12.43 3.43
C LYS A 113 -8.82 -12.53 3.32
N SER A 114 -8.31 -13.56 2.65
CA SER A 114 -6.88 -13.73 2.36
C SER A 114 -6.29 -12.59 1.55
N ILE A 115 -7.08 -11.98 0.66
CA ILE A 115 -6.67 -10.87 -0.20
C ILE A 115 -6.56 -9.61 0.66
N PHE A 116 -7.53 -9.42 1.56
CA PHE A 116 -7.52 -8.32 2.52
C PHE A 116 -6.30 -8.36 3.44
N PHE A 117 -6.02 -9.51 4.07
CA PHE A 117 -4.87 -9.64 4.97
C PHE A 117 -3.53 -9.75 4.24
N GLY A 118 -3.51 -10.38 3.05
CA GLY A 118 -2.31 -10.48 2.22
C GLY A 118 -1.79 -9.11 1.77
N ARG A 119 -2.66 -8.11 1.65
CA ARG A 119 -2.30 -6.72 1.29
C ARG A 119 -1.44 -6.02 2.33
N PHE A 120 -1.54 -6.39 3.61
CA PHE A 120 -0.75 -5.77 4.69
C PHE A 120 0.64 -6.41 4.84
N VAL A 121 0.98 -7.43 4.04
CA VAL A 121 2.32 -8.01 3.96
C VAL A 121 3.17 -7.19 2.97
N GLY A 122 3.49 -5.96 3.40
CA GLY A 122 4.21 -4.88 2.71
C GLY A 122 4.68 -5.12 1.26
N PRO A 123 5.82 -5.78 1.02
CA PRO A 123 6.45 -5.85 -0.31
C PRO A 123 5.70 -6.74 -1.31
N LEU A 124 4.79 -7.59 -0.82
CA LEU A 124 4.08 -8.58 -1.62
C LEU A 124 2.73 -8.05 -2.13
N ARG A 125 2.43 -6.75 -1.95
CA ARG A 125 1.17 -6.09 -2.32
C ARG A 125 0.68 -6.48 -3.71
N GLY A 126 1.51 -6.28 -4.73
CA GLY A 126 1.17 -6.64 -6.11
C GLY A 126 1.21 -8.15 -6.39
N LEU A 127 1.96 -8.93 -5.60
CA LEU A 127 2.13 -10.37 -5.81
C LEU A 127 0.91 -11.19 -5.38
N VAL A 128 0.17 -10.77 -4.36
CA VAL A 128 -1.05 -11.45 -3.89
C VAL A 128 -2.11 -11.55 -5.00
N PRO A 129 -2.56 -10.44 -5.64
CA PRO A 129 -3.53 -10.52 -6.72
C PRO A 129 -2.98 -11.27 -7.93
N PHE A 130 -1.68 -11.14 -8.24
CA PHE A 130 -1.02 -11.91 -9.29
C PHE A 130 -1.10 -13.43 -9.03
N ILE A 131 -0.79 -13.88 -7.82
CA ILE A 131 -0.84 -15.32 -7.47
C ILE A 131 -2.29 -15.82 -7.52
N ALA A 132 -3.26 -15.02 -7.05
CA ALA A 132 -4.68 -15.35 -7.14
C ALA A 132 -5.15 -15.49 -8.60
N GLY A 133 -4.65 -14.63 -9.49
CA GLY A 133 -4.86 -14.74 -10.93
C GLY A 133 -4.26 -16.01 -11.51
N ALA A 134 -2.98 -16.29 -11.18
CA ALA A 134 -2.28 -17.47 -11.65
C ALA A 134 -2.99 -18.77 -11.24
N ALA A 135 -3.55 -18.82 -10.03
CA ALA A 135 -4.36 -19.93 -9.52
C ALA A 135 -5.79 -20.00 -10.10
N ARG A 136 -6.16 -19.11 -11.04
CA ARG A 136 -7.50 -19.03 -11.66
C ARG A 136 -8.65 -18.95 -10.65
N MET A 137 -8.46 -18.18 -9.59
CA MET A 137 -9.52 -17.96 -8.60
C MET A 137 -10.73 -17.23 -9.20
N ARG A 138 -11.89 -17.29 -8.55
CA ARG A 138 -13.07 -16.54 -9.01
C ARG A 138 -12.86 -15.03 -8.84
N PRO A 139 -13.05 -14.20 -9.89
CA PRO A 139 -12.72 -12.78 -9.85
C PRO A 139 -13.72 -11.93 -9.04
N LEU A 140 -14.99 -12.33 -8.92
CA LEU A 140 -16.02 -11.52 -8.26
C LEU A 140 -15.76 -11.30 -6.74
N PRO A 141 -15.51 -12.35 -5.93
CA PRO A 141 -15.16 -12.14 -4.53
C PRO A 141 -13.87 -11.32 -4.41
N LEU A 142 -12.89 -11.57 -5.30
CA LEU A 142 -11.60 -10.90 -5.29
C LEU A 142 -11.73 -9.38 -5.53
N ALA A 143 -12.58 -8.97 -6.46
CA ALA A 143 -12.80 -7.56 -6.76
C ALA A 143 -13.36 -6.78 -5.56
N GLY A 144 -14.31 -7.36 -4.80
CA GLY A 144 -14.86 -6.72 -3.60
C GLY A 144 -13.82 -6.51 -2.50
N TRP A 145 -12.96 -7.50 -2.26
CA TRP A 145 -11.87 -7.40 -1.29
C TRP A 145 -10.73 -6.49 -1.77
N ALA A 146 -10.44 -6.47 -3.08
CA ALA A 146 -9.45 -5.57 -3.68
C ALA A 146 -9.92 -4.10 -3.62
N LEU A 147 -11.21 -3.85 -3.83
CA LEU A 147 -11.80 -2.52 -3.72
C LEU A 147 -11.77 -2.01 -2.28
N THR A 148 -12.29 -2.78 -1.33
CA THR A 148 -12.33 -2.38 0.09
C THR A 148 -10.93 -2.16 0.65
N SER A 149 -9.98 -3.05 0.34
CA SER A 149 -8.60 -2.91 0.80
C SER A 149 -7.82 -1.81 0.06
N GLY A 150 -8.12 -1.58 -1.22
CA GLY A 150 -7.55 -0.47 -2.01
C GLY A 150 -8.01 0.89 -1.50
N LEU A 151 -9.31 1.05 -1.23
CA LEU A 151 -9.85 2.27 -0.63
C LEU A 151 -9.31 2.51 0.77
N LEU A 152 -9.26 1.48 1.63
CA LEU A 152 -8.71 1.61 2.97
C LEU A 152 -7.23 2.05 2.93
N TRP A 153 -6.45 1.51 1.99
CA TRP A 153 -5.06 1.91 1.77
C TRP A 153 -4.97 3.36 1.27
N GLY A 154 -5.80 3.72 0.28
CA GLY A 154 -5.90 5.07 -0.29
C GLY A 154 -6.36 6.11 0.72
N ILE A 155 -7.08 5.74 1.77
CA ILE A 155 -7.43 6.63 2.89
C ILE A 155 -6.28 6.67 3.90
N ALA A 156 -5.77 5.50 4.31
CA ALA A 156 -4.80 5.41 5.38
C ALA A 156 -3.47 6.11 5.05
N TYR A 157 -2.91 5.90 3.86
CA TYR A 157 -1.57 6.42 3.54
C TYR A 157 -1.53 7.95 3.37
N PRO A 158 -2.37 8.56 2.53
CA PRO A 158 -2.50 10.02 2.48
C PRO A 158 -2.97 10.61 3.80
N GLY A 159 -3.89 9.93 4.51
CA GLY A 159 -4.37 10.38 5.82
C GLY A 159 -3.25 10.47 6.86
N LEU A 160 -2.36 9.47 6.91
CA LEU A 160 -1.17 9.50 7.77
C LEU A 160 -0.25 10.68 7.44
N GLY A 161 -0.07 10.98 6.15
CA GLY A 161 0.69 12.14 5.71
C GLY A 161 0.07 13.47 6.12
N TYR A 162 -1.25 13.59 5.93
CA TYR A 162 -2.02 14.79 6.25
C TYR A 162 -2.00 15.08 7.76
N LEU A 163 -2.23 14.06 8.59
CA LEU A 163 -2.10 14.15 10.05
C LEU A 163 -0.64 14.38 10.49
N GLY A 164 0.32 13.88 9.74
CA GLY A 164 1.73 14.18 9.91
C GLY A 164 2.02 15.68 9.70
N GLY A 165 1.39 16.30 8.69
CA GLY A 165 1.46 17.74 8.44
C GLY A 165 0.94 18.57 9.62
N SER A 166 -0.25 18.23 10.12
CA SER A 166 -0.82 18.92 11.30
C SER A 166 0.02 18.72 12.56
N SER A 167 0.57 17.52 12.75
CA SER A 167 1.45 17.22 13.88
C SER A 167 2.80 17.93 13.78
N TRP A 168 3.29 18.18 12.55
CA TRP A 168 4.53 18.91 12.31
C TRP A 168 4.40 20.38 12.69
N GLU A 169 3.28 21.03 12.34
CA GLU A 169 2.99 22.39 12.79
C GLU A 169 2.80 22.46 14.31
N LEU A 170 2.05 21.51 14.89
CA LEU A 170 1.86 21.44 16.35
C LEU A 170 3.19 21.18 17.09
N ALA A 171 4.07 20.35 16.55
CA ALA A 171 5.40 20.07 17.09
C ALA A 171 6.34 21.27 16.96
N ARG A 172 6.16 22.11 15.93
CA ARG A 172 6.89 23.36 15.74
C ARG A 172 6.51 24.40 16.79
N ASP A 173 5.23 24.46 17.15
CA ASP A 173 4.73 25.37 18.20
C ASP A 173 5.06 24.87 19.63
N LEU A 174 5.21 23.56 19.84
CA LEU A 174 5.50 22.94 21.15
C LEU A 174 6.98 22.57 21.39
N SER A 175 7.85 22.75 20.40
CA SER A 175 9.33 22.65 20.39
C SER A 175 10.08 21.55 21.18
N GLY A 176 9.45 20.49 21.73
CA GLY A 176 10.26 19.39 22.31
C GLY A 176 9.61 18.02 22.51
N GLY A 177 8.37 17.93 22.99
CA GLY A 177 7.84 16.67 23.54
C GLY A 177 7.01 15.79 22.59
N PHE A 178 6.27 16.40 21.66
CA PHE A 178 5.18 15.71 20.96
C PHE A 178 5.63 14.84 19.79
N GLY A 179 6.68 15.24 19.06
CA GLY A 179 7.28 14.41 18.01
C GLY A 179 7.85 13.10 18.59
N ALA A 180 8.44 13.16 19.79
CA ALA A 180 8.84 11.98 20.52
C ALA A 180 7.62 11.14 20.93
N ALA A 181 6.52 11.75 21.39
CA ALA A 181 5.33 11.03 21.81
C ALA A 181 4.63 10.26 20.66
N THR A 182 4.52 10.85 19.47
CA THR A 182 3.93 10.17 18.30
C THR A 182 4.85 9.12 17.72
N LEU A 183 6.17 9.38 17.65
CA LEU A 183 7.15 8.37 17.27
C LEU A 183 7.17 7.21 18.29
N LEU A 184 7.09 7.51 19.59
CA LEU A 184 7.00 6.52 20.66
C LEU A 184 5.69 5.74 20.61
N ALA A 185 4.56 6.36 20.26
CA ALA A 185 3.29 5.66 20.08
C ALA A 185 3.36 4.71 18.88
N ALA A 186 3.89 5.15 17.75
CA ALA A 186 4.09 4.31 16.56
C ALA A 186 5.06 3.15 16.83
N LEU A 187 6.18 3.42 17.53
CA LEU A 187 7.14 2.40 17.96
C LEU A 187 6.56 1.46 19.01
N ALA A 188 5.73 1.94 19.94
CA ALA A 188 5.07 1.12 20.95
C ALA A 188 4.02 0.19 20.32
N VAL A 189 3.26 0.70 19.34
CA VAL A 189 2.33 -0.12 18.55
C VAL A 189 3.11 -1.15 17.72
N GLY A 190 4.17 -0.74 17.03
CA GLY A 190 5.05 -1.63 16.28
C GLY A 190 5.69 -2.72 17.16
N TYR A 191 6.16 -2.35 18.35
CA TYR A 191 6.76 -3.27 19.32
C TYR A 191 5.73 -4.20 19.95
N ALA A 192 4.51 -3.73 20.26
CA ALA A 192 3.42 -4.56 20.75
C ALA A 192 2.99 -5.61 19.72
N LEU A 193 2.94 -5.22 18.44
CA LEU A 193 2.67 -6.13 17.33
C LEU A 193 3.83 -7.13 17.14
N TYR A 194 5.09 -6.69 17.25
CA TYR A 194 6.26 -7.57 17.23
C TYR A 194 6.27 -8.58 18.39
N ARG A 195 5.97 -8.14 19.62
CA ARG A 195 5.85 -9.03 20.79
C ARG A 195 4.73 -10.04 20.64
N ARG A 196 3.57 -9.63 20.13
CA ARG A 196 2.45 -10.55 19.84
C ARG A 196 2.83 -11.59 18.79
N HIS A 197 3.61 -11.20 17.79
CA HIS A 197 4.11 -12.13 16.79
C HIS A 197 5.16 -13.10 17.36
N ARG A 198 6.08 -12.62 18.20
CA ARG A 198 7.12 -13.44 18.83
C ARG A 198 6.59 -14.38 19.92
N ALA A 199 5.53 -13.99 20.64
CA ALA A 199 4.87 -14.84 21.63
C ALA A 199 4.09 -16.02 21.02
N ARG A 200 3.70 -15.92 19.73
CA ARG A 200 3.02 -17.01 19.00
C ARG A 200 3.97 -18.03 18.37
N HIS A 201 5.26 -17.70 18.25
CA HIS A 201 6.30 -18.61 17.78
C HIS A 201 7.54 -18.51 18.68
N PRO A 202 7.56 -19.21 19.82
CA PRO A 202 8.79 -19.37 20.61
C PRO A 202 9.82 -20.09 19.75
N LYS A 203 11.07 -19.61 19.74
CA LYS A 203 12.17 -20.40 19.16
C LYS A 203 12.31 -21.71 19.96
N PRO A 204 12.61 -22.85 19.31
CA PRO A 204 12.89 -24.10 20.00
C PRO A 204 14.11 -23.99 20.91
#